data_AF-A0A5D2KJB5-F1
#
_entry.id   AF-A0A5D2KJB5-F1
#
_cell.length_a   1.000
_cell.length_b   1.000
_cell.length_c   1.000
_cell.angle_alpha   90.00
_cell.angle_beta   90.00
_cell.angle_gamma   90.00
#
_symmetry.space_group_name_H-M   'P 1'
#
loop_
_entity.id
_entity.type
_entity.pdbx_description
1 polymer ?
#
loop_
_entity_poly.entity_id
_entity_poly.type
_entity_poly.pdbx_seq_one_letter_code
_entity_poly.pdbx_strand_id
1 'polypeptide(L)'
;MLFGVKFKSLCLWGFNHLLAKTGLPVWMLGSGADRLRADVNRLLAFLFHQGILDEQFLQLQQLQDESSPNFVSQVVNIYFQESEKLLRNLRSLLMERKLSDYKNIGIHINQLMGSSSSIGAKRVRNVCVAFRAASDQNNRTGCLRVLEVLEHDYCFLKNKLHELFQIEQQRILAGGVGYPMQN
;
A
#
# COMPACT_ATOMS: atom_id res chain seq x y z
N MET A 1 25.65 -1.47 67.56
CA MET A 1 24.87 -2.66 67.95
C MET A 1 23.41 -2.41 67.63
N LEU A 2 22.84 -3.20 66.71
CA LEU A 2 21.50 -3.81 66.80
C LEU A 2 21.20 -4.48 65.45
N PHE A 3 21.24 -5.81 65.47
CA PHE A 3 20.64 -6.69 64.47
C PHE A 3 19.11 -6.57 64.52
N GLY A 4 18.43 -6.72 63.37
CA GLY A 4 16.96 -6.76 63.34
C GLY A 4 16.41 -7.19 61.97
N VAL A 5 16.12 -8.49 61.87
CA VAL A 5 15.59 -9.21 60.70
C VAL A 5 14.07 -9.00 60.56
N LYS A 6 13.56 -8.71 59.34
CA LYS A 6 12.43 -9.41 58.68
C LYS A 6 11.96 -8.67 57.42
N PHE A 7 12.28 -9.23 56.26
CA PHE A 7 11.53 -8.98 55.03
C PHE A 7 10.20 -9.76 55.14
N LYS A 8 9.09 -9.05 55.32
CA LYS A 8 7.75 -9.62 55.23
C LYS A 8 7.13 -9.18 53.91
N SER A 9 6.76 -10.18 53.13
CA SER A 9 5.93 -10.12 51.94
C SER A 9 4.73 -9.18 52.11
N LEU A 10 4.51 -8.30 51.12
CA LEU A 10 3.22 -7.70 50.84
C LEU A 10 3.11 -7.38 49.34
N CYS A 11 3.12 -8.41 48.50
CA CYS A 11 2.52 -8.32 47.17
C CYS A 11 1.01 -8.49 47.33
N LEU A 12 0.25 -7.41 47.50
CA LEU A 12 -1.21 -7.47 47.36
C LEU A 12 -1.81 -6.06 47.22
N TRP A 13 -1.78 -5.52 46.01
CA TRP A 13 -2.73 -4.55 45.44
C TRP A 13 -2.65 -4.81 43.93
N GLY A 14 -3.46 -5.70 43.35
CA GLY A 14 -4.86 -5.47 43.09
C GLY A 14 -5.06 -5.46 41.57
N PHE A 15 -4.64 -6.52 40.88
CA PHE A 15 -4.97 -6.73 39.47
C PHE A 15 -6.47 -7.04 39.41
N ASN A 16 -7.28 -6.03 39.12
CA ASN A 16 -8.68 -6.23 38.75
C ASN A 16 -8.73 -7.00 37.44
N HIS A 17 -8.86 -8.31 37.58
CA HIS A 17 -9.13 -9.27 36.54
C HIS A 17 -10.58 -9.09 36.07
N LEU A 18 -10.80 -8.18 35.13
CA LEU A 18 -12.08 -8.08 34.44
C LEU A 18 -12.17 -9.26 33.47
N LEU A 19 -12.73 -10.38 33.94
CA LEU A 19 -13.11 -11.50 33.11
C LEU A 19 -14.21 -11.06 32.15
N ALA A 20 -13.87 -10.93 30.87
CA ALA A 20 -14.87 -11.03 29.82
C ALA A 20 -15.53 -12.41 29.95
N LYS A 21 -16.85 -12.49 29.71
CA LYS A 21 -17.70 -13.68 29.87
C LYS A 21 -17.30 -14.90 29.02
N THR A 22 -16.16 -14.87 28.33
CA THR A 22 -15.66 -15.89 27.41
C THR A 22 -14.48 -16.71 27.96
N GLY A 23 -14.02 -16.46 29.20
CA GLY A 23 -12.92 -17.23 29.81
C GLY A 23 -11.55 -17.03 29.16
N LEU A 24 -11.44 -16.11 28.21
CA LEU A 24 -10.18 -15.69 27.60
C LEU A 24 -9.77 -14.34 28.21
N PRO A 25 -8.50 -14.16 28.59
CA PRO A 25 -8.06 -12.92 29.21
C PRO A 25 -8.04 -11.78 28.18
N VAL A 26 -8.34 -10.56 28.62
CA VAL A 26 -8.58 -9.36 27.77
C VAL A 26 -7.42 -9.05 26.81
N TRP A 27 -6.18 -9.42 27.15
CA TRP A 27 -5.01 -9.27 26.27
C TRP A 27 -5.01 -10.20 25.04
N MET A 28 -5.79 -11.29 25.05
CA MET A 28 -5.95 -12.19 23.90
C MET A 28 -6.95 -11.66 22.86
N LEU A 29 -7.82 -10.71 23.20
CA LEU A 29 -8.78 -10.11 22.26
C LEU A 29 -8.14 -8.96 21.45
N GLY A 30 -7.07 -8.33 21.95
CA GLY A 30 -6.31 -7.28 21.25
C GLY A 30 -5.24 -7.80 20.27
N SER A 31 -4.77 -9.03 20.43
CA SER A 31 -3.60 -9.54 19.69
C SER A 31 -3.78 -9.63 18.18
N GLY A 32 -5.03 -9.78 17.70
CA GLY A 32 -5.34 -9.87 16.27
C GLY A 32 -5.27 -8.50 15.56
N ALA A 33 -5.93 -7.49 16.13
CA ALA A 33 -5.94 -6.14 15.56
C ALA A 33 -4.54 -5.48 15.65
N ASP A 34 -3.82 -5.69 16.75
CA ASP A 34 -2.45 -5.19 16.91
C ASP A 34 -1.48 -5.84 15.92
N ARG A 35 -1.65 -7.15 15.66
CA ARG A 35 -0.86 -7.86 14.65
C ARG A 35 -1.14 -7.34 13.24
N LEU A 36 -2.41 -7.17 12.86
CA LEU A 36 -2.78 -6.62 11.55
C LEU A 36 -2.23 -5.19 11.36
N ARG A 37 -2.28 -4.36 12.41
CA ARG A 37 -1.67 -3.02 12.39
C ARG A 37 -0.15 -3.09 12.23
N ALA A 38 0.52 -4.03 12.90
CA ALA A 38 1.96 -4.25 12.72
C ALA A 38 2.31 -4.72 11.29
N ASP A 39 1.47 -5.57 10.69
CA ASP A 39 1.66 -6.08 9.33
C ASP A 39 1.48 -4.96 8.28
N VAL A 40 0.46 -4.10 8.43
CA VAL A 40 0.30 -2.89 7.61
C VAL A 40 1.54 -2.00 7.71
N ASN A 41 1.99 -1.70 8.93
CA ASN A 41 3.13 -0.82 9.14
C ASN A 41 4.42 -1.40 8.55
N ARG A 42 4.64 -2.72 8.67
CA ARG A 42 5.78 -3.41 8.03
C ARG A 42 5.72 -3.30 6.52
N LEU A 43 4.56 -3.55 5.93
CA LEU A 43 4.39 -3.50 4.48
C LEU A 43 4.61 -2.08 3.96
N LEU A 44 4.00 -1.06 4.57
CA LEU A 44 4.23 0.33 4.19
C LEU A 44 5.70 0.71 4.33
N ALA A 45 6.34 0.42 5.47
CA ALA A 45 7.76 0.69 5.68
C ALA A 45 8.63 0.04 4.60
N PHE A 46 8.34 -1.21 4.21
CA PHE A 46 8.99 -1.88 3.10
C PHE A 46 8.80 -1.14 1.77
N LEU A 47 7.56 -0.75 1.43
CA LEU A 47 7.25 -0.07 0.16
C LEU A 47 7.92 1.30 0.04
N PHE A 48 7.98 2.08 1.13
CA PHE A 48 8.70 3.35 1.17
C PHE A 48 10.21 3.17 1.11
N HIS A 49 10.76 2.25 1.92
CA HIS A 49 12.20 2.02 1.98
C HIS A 49 12.75 1.50 0.65
N GLN A 50 12.00 0.64 -0.04
CA GLN A 50 12.36 0.15 -1.37
C GLN A 50 12.08 1.17 -2.50
N GLY A 51 11.57 2.37 -2.17
CA GLY A 51 11.25 3.41 -3.14
C GLY A 51 10.15 3.03 -4.13
N ILE A 52 9.25 2.13 -3.74
CA ILE A 52 8.08 1.75 -4.52
C ILE A 52 7.03 2.85 -4.40
N LEU A 53 6.80 3.30 -3.17
CA LEU A 53 5.94 4.43 -2.84
C LEU A 53 6.75 5.66 -2.39
N ASP A 54 6.16 6.84 -2.54
CA ASP A 54 6.66 8.09 -1.96
C ASP A 54 5.57 8.83 -1.16
N GLU A 55 5.95 9.97 -0.59
CA GLU A 55 5.13 10.78 0.31
C GLU A 55 3.75 11.16 -0.26
N GLN A 56 3.58 11.16 -1.59
CA GLN A 56 2.29 11.43 -2.19
C GLN A 56 1.25 10.35 -1.83
N PHE A 57 1.68 9.12 -1.59
CA PHE A 57 0.78 8.07 -1.08
C PHE A 57 0.29 8.39 0.34
N LEU A 58 1.15 8.96 1.20
CA LEU A 58 0.74 9.39 2.55
C LEU A 58 -0.26 10.54 2.47
N GLN A 59 -0.05 11.50 1.57
CA GLN A 59 -1.00 12.58 1.33
C GLN A 59 -2.34 12.03 0.82
N LEU A 60 -2.33 11.02 -0.06
CA LEU A 60 -3.55 10.35 -0.51
C LEU A 60 -4.28 9.68 0.67
N GLN A 61 -3.54 9.06 1.60
CA GLN A 61 -4.13 8.47 2.82
C GLN A 61 -4.77 9.51 3.75
N GLN A 62 -4.21 10.73 3.83
CA GLN A 62 -4.76 11.81 4.65
C GLN A 62 -6.10 12.35 4.13
N LEU A 63 -6.43 12.12 2.87
CA LEU A 63 -7.72 12.49 2.28
C LEU A 63 -8.86 11.53 2.65
N GLN A 64 -8.54 10.37 3.23
CA GLN A 64 -9.54 9.41 3.68
C GLN A 64 -10.03 9.73 5.08
N ASP A 65 -11.34 9.76 5.25
CA ASP A 65 -12.00 10.02 6.54
C ASP A 65 -13.19 9.08 6.78
N GLU A 66 -13.93 9.30 7.87
CA GLU A 66 -15.10 8.50 8.24
C GLU A 66 -16.24 8.60 7.23
N SER A 67 -16.34 9.71 6.48
CA SER A 67 -17.35 9.90 5.43
C SER A 67 -16.99 9.16 4.14
N SER A 68 -15.71 8.85 3.95
CA SER A 68 -15.15 8.28 2.73
C SER A 68 -14.16 7.12 3.01
N PRO A 69 -14.52 6.09 3.79
CA PRO A 69 -13.58 5.12 4.37
C PRO A 69 -12.84 4.23 3.35
N ASN A 70 -13.25 4.26 2.08
CA ASN A 70 -12.65 3.49 0.98
C ASN A 70 -11.98 4.40 -0.07
N PHE A 71 -11.80 5.68 0.21
CA PHE A 71 -11.28 6.65 -0.76
C PHE A 71 -9.95 6.18 -1.39
N VAL A 72 -8.98 5.78 -0.58
CA VAL A 72 -7.65 5.38 -1.09
C VAL A 72 -7.75 4.14 -1.98
N SER A 73 -8.49 3.12 -1.55
CA SER A 73 -8.62 1.87 -2.32
C SER A 73 -9.38 2.10 -3.63
N GLN A 74 -10.38 2.99 -3.65
CA GLN A 74 -11.09 3.37 -4.86
C GLN A 74 -10.18 4.12 -5.85
N VAL A 75 -9.44 5.14 -5.39
CA VAL A 75 -8.51 5.90 -6.23
C VAL A 75 -7.43 4.98 -6.82
N VAL A 76 -6.84 4.11 -5.99
CA VAL A 76 -5.82 3.16 -6.46
C VAL A 76 -6.40 2.14 -7.43
N ASN A 77 -7.63 1.67 -7.23
CA ASN A 77 -8.29 0.76 -8.17
C ASN A 77 -8.54 1.42 -9.54
N ILE A 78 -8.98 2.69 -9.56
CA ILE A 78 -9.13 3.47 -10.79
C ILE A 78 -7.77 3.60 -11.49
N TYR A 79 -6.71 3.93 -10.75
CA TYR A 79 -5.35 3.96 -11.28
C TYR A 79 -4.97 2.65 -11.96
N PHE A 80 -5.24 1.49 -11.35
CA PHE A 80 -4.91 0.21 -11.95
C PHE A 80 -5.69 -0.06 -13.23
N GLN A 81 -7.00 0.20 -13.24
CA GLN A 81 -7.86 0.02 -14.42
C GLN A 81 -7.41 0.86 -15.61
N GLU A 82 -7.08 2.13 -15.38
CA GLU A 82 -6.61 3.02 -16.45
C GLU A 82 -5.19 2.66 -16.90
N SER A 83 -4.30 2.31 -15.96
CA SER A 83 -2.93 1.93 -16.28
C SER A 83 -2.84 0.67 -17.13
N GLU A 84 -3.71 -0.33 -16.91
CA GLU A 84 -3.75 -1.52 -17.77
C GLU A 84 -4.10 -1.19 -19.22
N LYS A 85 -5.01 -0.22 -19.44
CA LYS A 85 -5.35 0.24 -20.80
C LYS A 85 -4.13 0.90 -21.45
N LEU A 86 -3.42 1.76 -20.71
CA LEU A 86 -2.21 2.43 -21.18
C LEU A 86 -1.10 1.44 -21.53
N LEU A 87 -0.84 0.44 -20.67
CA LEU A 87 0.18 -0.58 -20.92
C LEU A 87 -0.14 -1.44 -22.15
N ARG A 88 -1.41 -1.85 -22.33
CA ARG A 88 -1.84 -2.57 -23.53
C ARG A 88 -1.64 -1.75 -24.80
N ASN A 89 -1.98 -0.46 -24.77
CA ASN A 89 -1.79 0.44 -25.92
C ASN A 89 -0.30 0.65 -26.24
N LEU A 90 0.54 0.89 -25.22
CA LEU A 90 1.99 0.99 -25.38
C LEU A 90 2.58 -0.26 -26.02
N ARG A 91 2.16 -1.44 -25.54
CA ARG A 91 2.58 -2.72 -26.12
C ARG A 91 2.16 -2.85 -27.58
N SER A 92 0.91 -2.53 -27.92
CA SER A 92 0.43 -2.57 -29.31
C SER A 92 1.26 -1.67 -30.22
N LEU A 93 1.44 -0.39 -29.85
CA LEU A 93 2.19 0.60 -30.63
C LEU A 93 3.66 0.18 -30.86
N LEU A 94 4.27 -0.49 -29.88
CA LEU A 94 5.64 -1.00 -29.98
C LEU A 94 5.76 -2.33 -30.75
N MET A 95 4.68 -3.11 -30.86
CA MET A 95 4.66 -4.34 -31.66
C MET A 95 4.39 -4.06 -33.15
N GLU A 96 3.67 -2.98 -33.45
CA GLU A 96 3.45 -2.54 -34.82
C GLU A 96 4.79 -2.22 -35.51
N ARG A 97 5.05 -2.85 -36.67
CA ARG A 97 6.31 -2.72 -37.42
C ARG A 97 6.37 -1.49 -38.33
N LYS A 98 5.23 -0.82 -38.57
CA LYS A 98 5.22 0.50 -39.20
C LYS A 98 5.93 1.50 -38.27
N LEU A 99 6.46 2.59 -38.84
CA LEU A 99 7.12 3.68 -38.12
C LEU A 99 6.41 3.91 -36.78
N SER A 100 7.04 3.47 -35.67
CA SER A 100 6.40 3.52 -34.36
C SER A 100 5.99 4.95 -34.08
N ASP A 101 4.72 5.14 -33.75
CA ASP A 101 4.19 6.47 -33.48
C ASP A 101 4.67 6.94 -32.10
N TYR A 102 5.93 7.37 -32.04
CA TYR A 102 6.59 7.82 -30.82
C TYR A 102 5.88 9.03 -30.19
N LYS A 103 5.08 9.77 -30.97
CA LYS A 103 4.20 10.82 -30.45
C LYS A 103 3.07 10.21 -29.63
N ASN A 104 2.35 9.21 -30.15
CA ASN A 104 1.30 8.51 -29.42
C ASN A 104 1.85 7.71 -28.22
N ILE A 105 3.01 7.07 -28.36
CA ILE A 105 3.74 6.44 -27.24
C ILE A 105 4.01 7.48 -26.15
N GLY A 106 4.53 8.66 -26.52
CA GLY A 106 4.80 9.75 -25.59
C GLY A 106 3.56 10.25 -24.83
N ILE A 107 2.39 10.26 -25.47
CA ILE A 107 1.12 10.64 -24.82
C ILE A 107 0.77 9.63 -23.72
N HIS A 108 0.81 8.33 -24.03
CA HIS A 108 0.50 7.28 -23.05
C HIS A 108 1.50 7.23 -21.89
N ILE A 109 2.80 7.45 -22.16
CA ILE A 109 3.83 7.53 -21.12
C ILE A 109 3.55 8.71 -20.19
N ASN A 110 3.23 9.89 -20.74
CA ASN A 110 2.94 11.08 -19.93
C ASN A 110 1.70 10.89 -19.06
N GLN A 111 0.65 10.27 -19.60
CA GLN A 111 -0.56 9.93 -18.84
C GLN A 111 -0.24 8.98 -17.67
N LEU A 112 0.50 7.90 -17.93
CA LEU A 112 0.88 6.93 -16.90
C LEU A 112 1.82 7.56 -15.86
N MET A 113 2.75 8.42 -16.28
CA MET A 113 3.65 9.14 -15.38
C MET A 113 2.89 10.07 -14.44
N GLY A 114 1.92 10.83 -14.97
CA GLY A 114 1.07 11.73 -14.19
C GLY A 114 0.20 10.97 -13.20
N SER A 115 -0.50 9.92 -13.65
CA SER A 115 -1.34 9.11 -12.77
C SER A 115 -0.52 8.36 -11.71
N SER A 116 0.65 7.83 -12.07
CA SER A 116 1.59 7.21 -11.10
C SER A 116 2.05 8.22 -10.07
N SER A 117 2.33 9.46 -10.49
CA SER A 117 2.68 10.54 -9.57
C SER A 117 1.53 10.80 -8.60
N SER A 118 0.28 10.91 -9.06
CA SER A 118 -0.87 11.24 -8.19
C SER A 118 -1.18 10.24 -7.07
N ILE A 119 -0.78 8.97 -7.24
CA ILE A 119 -0.94 7.94 -6.20
C ILE A 119 0.37 7.64 -5.43
N GLY A 120 1.44 8.37 -5.71
CA GLY A 120 2.76 8.14 -5.12
C GLY A 120 3.46 6.85 -5.57
N ALA A 121 3.14 6.32 -6.76
CA ALA A 121 3.81 5.16 -7.35
C ALA A 121 5.18 5.53 -7.93
N LYS A 122 6.11 5.90 -7.05
CA LYS A 122 7.44 6.44 -7.37
C LYS A 122 8.22 5.58 -8.36
N ARG A 123 8.29 4.27 -8.14
CA ARG A 123 9.10 3.39 -9.00
C ARG A 123 8.55 3.34 -10.42
N VAL A 124 7.24 3.15 -10.58
CA VAL A 124 6.56 3.14 -11.89
C VAL A 124 6.76 4.49 -12.60
N ARG A 125 6.57 5.60 -11.89
CA ARG A 125 6.83 6.95 -12.40
C ARG A 125 8.26 7.08 -12.95
N ASN A 126 9.26 6.61 -12.21
CA ASN A 126 10.66 6.70 -12.62
C ASN A 126 10.96 5.86 -13.87
N VAL A 127 10.35 4.68 -13.98
CA VAL A 127 10.45 3.86 -15.21
C VAL A 127 9.80 4.59 -16.39
N CYS A 128 8.66 5.27 -16.19
CA CYS A 128 8.05 6.11 -17.23
C CYS A 128 8.98 7.25 -17.68
N VAL A 129 9.79 7.84 -16.79
CA VAL A 129 10.80 8.85 -17.16
C VAL A 129 11.86 8.25 -18.08
N ALA A 130 12.37 7.06 -17.75
CA ALA A 130 13.31 6.34 -18.62
C ALA A 130 12.68 5.97 -19.97
N PHE A 131 11.40 5.58 -19.97
CA PHE A 131 10.67 5.25 -21.19
C PHE A 131 10.52 6.49 -22.06
N ARG A 132 10.17 7.64 -21.47
CA ARG A 132 10.07 8.91 -22.19
C ARG A 132 11.37 9.24 -22.92
N ALA A 133 12.50 9.14 -22.22
CA ALA A 133 13.82 9.39 -22.81
C ALA A 133 14.13 8.43 -23.98
N ALA A 134 13.78 7.14 -23.86
CA ALA A 134 13.96 6.18 -24.95
C ALA A 134 13.04 6.48 -26.16
N SER A 135 11.80 6.90 -25.89
CA SER A 135 10.82 7.31 -26.92
C SER A 135 11.29 8.56 -27.67
N ASP A 136 11.78 9.57 -26.97
CA ASP A 136 12.26 10.83 -27.56
C ASP A 136 13.50 10.61 -28.46
N GLN A 137 14.27 9.55 -28.22
CA GLN A 137 15.42 9.13 -29.05
C GLN A 137 15.03 8.19 -30.20
N ASN A 138 13.74 7.89 -30.38
CA ASN A 138 13.24 6.89 -31.33
C ASN A 138 13.92 5.51 -31.17
N ASN A 139 14.33 5.17 -29.94
CA ASN A 139 15.09 3.95 -29.64
C ASN A 139 14.14 2.79 -29.37
N ARG A 140 13.66 2.10 -30.42
CA ARG A 140 12.69 0.99 -30.31
C ARG A 140 13.15 -0.09 -29.33
N THR A 141 14.40 -0.54 -29.43
CA THR A 141 14.94 -1.59 -28.55
C THR A 141 15.00 -1.10 -27.10
N GLY A 142 15.35 0.16 -26.88
CA GLY A 142 15.27 0.81 -25.57
C GLY A 142 13.85 0.83 -25.02
N CYS A 143 12.88 1.26 -25.83
CA CYS A 143 11.46 1.27 -25.45
C CYS A 143 10.94 -0.12 -25.09
N LEU A 144 11.30 -1.17 -25.84
CA LEU A 144 10.90 -2.54 -25.53
C LEU A 144 11.44 -3.03 -24.19
N ARG A 145 12.72 -2.77 -23.91
CA ARG A 145 13.32 -3.13 -22.60
C ARG A 145 12.66 -2.38 -21.46
N VAL A 146 12.41 -1.07 -21.63
CA VAL A 146 11.77 -0.28 -20.58
C VAL A 146 10.31 -0.67 -20.39
N LEU A 147 9.58 -1.05 -21.45
CA LEU A 147 8.23 -1.58 -21.34
C LEU A 147 8.19 -2.85 -20.48
N GLU A 148 9.13 -3.77 -20.65
CA GLU A 148 9.22 -4.99 -19.82
C GLU A 148 9.42 -4.65 -18.33
N VAL A 149 10.34 -3.73 -18.04
CA VAL A 149 10.57 -3.24 -16.67
C VAL A 149 9.31 -2.55 -16.12
N LEU A 150 8.63 -1.77 -16.95
CA LEU A 150 7.41 -1.06 -16.57
C LEU A 150 6.27 -2.03 -16.24
N GLU A 151 6.04 -3.05 -17.07
CA GLU A 151 5.03 -4.10 -16.83
C GLU A 151 5.35 -4.86 -15.53
N HIS A 152 6.63 -5.18 -15.28
CA HIS A 152 7.08 -5.82 -14.04
C HIS A 152 6.81 -4.95 -12.80
N ASP A 153 7.26 -3.70 -12.79
CA ASP A 153 7.11 -2.81 -11.63
C ASP A 153 5.65 -2.42 -11.38
N TYR A 154 4.86 -2.29 -12.44
CA TYR A 154 3.41 -2.12 -12.33
C TYR A 154 2.76 -3.32 -11.64
N CYS A 155 3.08 -4.54 -12.08
CA CYS A 155 2.54 -5.77 -11.47
C CYS A 155 2.96 -5.91 -10.01
N PHE A 156 4.22 -5.61 -9.70
CA PHE A 156 4.74 -5.63 -8.34
C PHE A 156 3.97 -4.66 -7.44
N LEU A 157 3.79 -3.41 -7.87
CA LEU A 157 3.02 -2.41 -7.15
C LEU A 157 1.57 -2.88 -6.92
N LYS A 158 0.92 -3.40 -7.97
CA LYS A 158 -0.46 -3.89 -7.90
C LYS A 158 -0.63 -4.97 -6.85
N ASN A 159 0.25 -5.96 -6.85
CA ASN A 159 0.21 -7.06 -5.88
C ASN A 159 0.39 -6.56 -4.45
N LYS A 160 1.31 -5.62 -4.23
CA LYS A 160 1.57 -5.08 -2.89
C LYS A 160 0.48 -4.15 -2.36
N LEU A 161 -0.14 -3.34 -3.22
CA LEU A 161 -1.28 -2.53 -2.79
C LEU A 161 -2.54 -3.38 -2.58
N HIS A 162 -2.74 -4.46 -3.33
CA HIS A 162 -3.79 -5.43 -3.02
C HIS A 162 -3.57 -6.11 -1.67
N GLU A 163 -2.34 -6.56 -1.38
CA GLU A 163 -1.97 -7.13 -0.08
C GLU A 163 -2.26 -6.13 1.07
N LEU A 164 -1.86 -4.87 0.89
CA LEU A 164 -2.12 -3.79 1.85
C LEU A 164 -3.63 -3.63 2.13
N PHE A 165 -4.44 -3.52 1.08
CA PHE A 165 -5.88 -3.31 1.24
C PHE A 165 -6.60 -4.54 1.82
N GLN A 166 -6.11 -5.75 1.56
CA GLN A 166 -6.63 -6.96 2.18
C GLN A 166 -6.39 -6.96 3.69
N ILE A 167 -5.18 -6.59 4.14
CA ILE A 167 -4.85 -6.51 5.57
C ILE A 167 -5.66 -5.39 6.25
N GLU A 168 -5.81 -4.23 5.60
CA GLU A 168 -6.65 -3.13 6.12
C GLU A 168 -8.12 -3.53 6.27
N GLN A 169 -8.67 -4.25 5.29
CA GLN A 169 -10.04 -4.75 5.37
C GLN A 169 -10.21 -5.74 6.54
N GLN A 170 -9.25 -6.64 6.74
CA GLN A 170 -9.26 -7.56 7.90
C GLN A 170 -9.20 -6.80 9.23
N ARG A 171 -8.41 -5.71 9.29
CA ARG A 171 -8.31 -4.85 10.47
C ARG A 171 -9.64 -4.17 10.80
N ILE A 172 -10.34 -3.66 9.79
CA ILE A 172 -11.67 -3.04 9.95
C ILE A 172 -12.67 -4.08 10.45
N LEU A 173 -12.70 -5.27 9.84
CA LEU A 173 -13.62 -6.35 10.26
C LEU A 173 -13.34 -6.81 11.69
N ALA A 174 -12.07 -6.93 12.09
CA ALA A 174 -11.68 -7.29 13.45
C ALA A 174 -12.03 -6.20 14.48
N GLY A 175 -11.97 -4.92 14.09
CA GLY A 175 -12.37 -3.78 14.93
C GLY A 175 -13.88 -3.55 15.03
N GLY A 176 -14.65 -3.99 14.03
CA GLY A 176 -16.12 -3.84 13.97
C GLY A 176 -16.91 -4.88 14.78
N VAL A 177 -16.27 -5.86 15.42
CA VAL A 177 -16.93 -6.89 16.26
C VAL A 177 -17.21 -6.38 17.70
N GLY A 178 -17.04 -5.08 17.97
CA GLY A 178 -17.53 -4.44 19.20
C GLY A 178 -19.05 -4.26 19.13
N TYR A 179 -19.78 -5.00 19.95
CA TYR A 179 -21.25 -5.10 20.03
C TYR A 179 -22.05 -3.83 19.68
N PRO A 180 -23.22 -3.96 19.00
CA PRO A 180 -24.20 -2.88 18.96
C PRO A 180 -24.67 -2.59 20.40
N MET A 181 -24.42 -1.38 20.87
CA MET A 181 -25.05 -0.83 22.07
C MET A 181 -26.55 -0.66 21.74
N GLN A 182 -27.33 -1.65 22.17
CA GLN A 182 -28.78 -1.60 22.13
C GLN A 182 -29.22 -0.69 23.28
N ASN A 183 -29.72 0.49 22.93
CA ASN A 183 -30.31 1.46 23.87
C ASN A 183 -31.81 1.24 23.94
#